data_AF-A0A518DNR0-F1
#
_entry.id   AF-A0A518DNR0-F1
#
_cell.length_a   1.000
_cell.length_b   1.000
_cell.length_c   1.000
_cell.angle_alpha   90.00
_cell.angle_beta   90.00
_cell.angle_gamma   90.00
#
_symmetry.space_group_name_H-M   'P 1'
#
loop_
_entity.id
_entity.type
_entity.pdbx_description
1 polymer ?
#
loop_
_entity_poly.entity_id
_entity_poly.type
_entity_poly.pdbx_seq_one_letter_code
_entity_poly.pdbx_strand_id
1 'polypeptide(L)'
;MKTLAKFAVVILAFLILVQAVAWAQGKGERASRRAKRPAFSPSASSGIFFKDVFNEGLVGDRPPNLSAPARAPGGGGGNSGGGSDEPGGGLYAWSKVISPMTLENEIKGVKLKLDADVTTPTKFKSGGFKLVRRHCSVAAAMFAIVAEYDGKVRWQDTAPAIREVFARTARNSSTATDQVYNEAKLRRQDLSDLVGGSAFSAPTEPDRKASWGEVCDRSPLMQRIETAQQGVLQPLTSNAEQFKANKEKITHEAEMIAAVAEILKQDGMEDSSDSDYTDFCDQMRNGARMIVDAVKNDSYDQASQGVGDISKSCSGCHESYRG
;
A
#
# COMPACT_ATOMS: atom_id res chain seq x y z
N MET A 1 49.95 17.91 48.33
CA MET A 1 50.59 17.87 46.99
C MET A 1 49.97 16.85 46.02
N LYS A 2 49.67 15.59 46.43
CA LYS A 2 49.11 14.56 45.52
C LYS A 2 47.67 14.82 45.03
N THR A 3 46.87 15.62 45.74
CA THR A 3 45.48 15.96 45.40
C THR A 3 45.37 17.10 44.39
N LEU A 4 46.26 18.09 44.46
CA LEU A 4 46.34 19.21 43.50
C LEU A 4 46.74 18.75 42.09
N ALA A 5 47.66 17.77 42.00
CA ALA A 5 48.06 17.19 40.71
C ALA A 5 46.92 16.45 40.01
N LYS A 6 46.02 15.78 40.76
CA LYS A 6 44.86 15.08 40.19
C LYS A 6 43.79 16.04 39.67
N PHE A 7 43.57 17.15 40.37
CA PHE A 7 42.66 18.20 39.90
C PHE A 7 43.16 18.90 38.63
N ALA A 8 44.47 19.16 38.54
CA ALA A 8 45.06 19.77 37.34
C ALA A 8 44.91 18.88 36.09
N VAL A 9 45.06 17.55 36.24
CA VAL A 9 44.91 16.59 35.13
C VAL A 9 43.45 16.50 34.66
N VAL A 10 42.48 16.53 35.58
CA VAL A 10 41.05 16.49 35.22
C VAL A 10 40.62 17.78 34.51
N ILE A 11 41.09 18.94 34.98
CA ILE A 11 40.80 20.24 34.33
C ILE A 11 41.42 20.29 32.93
N LEU A 12 42.66 19.80 32.77
CA LEU A 12 43.33 19.76 31.48
C LEU A 12 42.61 18.81 30.50
N ALA A 13 42.17 17.63 30.96
CA ALA A 13 41.38 16.70 30.15
C ALA A 13 40.03 17.30 29.72
N PHE A 14 39.38 18.06 30.60
CA PHE A 14 38.11 18.73 30.29
C PHE A 14 38.29 19.86 29.27
N LEU A 15 39.37 20.65 29.37
CA LEU A 15 39.71 21.70 28.41
C LEU A 15 40.00 21.13 27.01
N ILE A 16 40.69 19.99 26.91
CA ILE A 16 40.95 19.31 25.64
C ILE A 16 39.64 18.80 25.02
N LEU A 17 38.73 18.26 25.84
CA LEU A 17 37.44 17.77 25.37
C LEU A 17 36.53 18.90 24.83
N VAL A 18 36.50 20.05 25.52
CA VAL A 18 35.72 21.22 25.09
C VAL A 18 36.27 21.81 23.78
N GLN A 19 37.59 21.82 23.58
CA GLN A 19 38.18 22.25 22.32
C GLN A 19 37.86 21.29 21.17
N ALA A 20 37.84 19.97 21.40
CA ALA A 20 37.48 19.00 20.36
C ALA A 20 36.02 19.16 19.88
N VAL A 21 35.09 19.49 20.77
CA VAL A 21 33.67 19.72 20.42
C VAL A 21 33.48 21.03 19.65
N ALA A 22 34.22 22.08 19.98
CA ALA A 22 34.18 23.36 19.26
C ALA A 22 34.69 23.23 17.81
N TRP A 23 35.69 22.37 17.56
CA TRP A 23 36.17 22.09 16.19
C TRP A 23 35.24 21.16 15.40
N ALA A 24 34.44 20.33 16.07
CA ALA A 24 33.46 19.46 15.41
C ALA A 24 32.21 20.21 14.92
N GLN A 25 31.83 21.31 15.59
CA GLN A 25 30.69 22.16 15.20
C GLN A 25 31.03 23.23 14.15
N GLY A 26 32.31 23.43 13.83
CA GLY A 26 32.79 24.43 12.87
C GLY A 26 32.83 23.98 11.39
N LYS A 27 32.42 22.75 11.06
CA LYS A 27 32.23 22.34 9.66
C LYS A 27 30.90 22.92 9.16
N GLY A 28 30.94 24.21 8.82
CA GLY A 28 29.85 24.90 8.16
C GLY A 28 29.33 24.09 6.98
N GLU A 29 28.00 24.00 6.90
CA GLU A 29 27.31 23.45 5.74
C GLU A 29 27.93 24.07 4.48
N ARG A 30 28.53 23.23 3.63
CA ARG A 30 28.87 23.67 2.29
C ARG A 30 27.57 24.09 1.65
N ALA A 31 27.37 25.40 1.50
CA ALA A 31 26.25 25.96 0.76
C ALA A 31 26.14 25.19 -0.55
N SER A 32 25.09 24.40 -0.69
CA SER A 32 24.91 23.56 -1.88
C SER A 32 24.91 24.51 -3.08
N ARG A 33 25.89 24.36 -3.96
CA ARG A 33 26.01 25.18 -5.16
C ARG A 33 24.86 24.75 -6.06
N ARG A 34 23.69 25.40 -5.93
CA ARG A 34 22.56 25.16 -6.82
C ARG A 34 23.02 25.40 -8.24
N ALA A 35 22.75 24.42 -9.12
CA ALA A 35 22.97 24.58 -10.53
C ALA A 35 22.25 25.84 -11.03
N LYS A 36 22.94 26.63 -11.86
CA LYS A 36 22.36 27.82 -12.49
C LYS A 36 21.15 27.37 -13.32
N ARG A 37 20.00 28.03 -13.17
CA ARG A 37 18.81 27.71 -13.97
C ARG A 37 19.19 27.74 -15.47
N PRO A 38 18.80 26.72 -16.25
CA PRO A 38 19.00 26.76 -17.69
C PRO A 38 18.26 27.97 -18.27
N ALA A 39 18.93 28.71 -19.15
CA ALA A 39 18.27 29.73 -19.95
C ALA A 39 17.76 29.05 -21.21
N PHE A 40 16.43 29.00 -21.38
CA PHE A 40 15.82 28.52 -22.62
C PHE A 40 15.68 29.71 -23.56
N SER A 41 16.26 29.61 -24.77
CA SER A 41 16.00 30.60 -25.82
C SER A 41 14.60 30.37 -26.40
N PRO A 42 13.85 31.42 -26.76
CA PRO A 42 12.52 31.28 -27.38
C PRO A 42 12.53 30.45 -28.66
N SER A 43 13.67 30.39 -29.35
CA SER A 43 13.87 29.58 -30.55
C SER A 43 14.03 28.07 -30.27
N ALA A 44 14.34 27.69 -29.03
CA ALA A 44 14.50 26.28 -28.63
C ALA A 44 13.16 25.61 -28.30
N SER A 45 12.11 26.39 -27.97
CA SER A 45 10.79 25.88 -27.58
C SER A 45 9.69 26.08 -28.62
N SER A 46 9.93 26.91 -29.65
CA SER A 46 8.91 27.34 -30.62
C SER A 46 8.38 26.26 -31.58
N GLY A 47 8.87 25.02 -31.49
CA GLY A 47 8.38 23.88 -32.27
C GLY A 47 7.93 22.67 -31.44
N ILE A 48 8.03 22.75 -30.11
CA ILE A 48 7.66 21.66 -29.19
C ILE A 48 6.43 22.02 -28.37
N PHE A 49 6.24 23.30 -28.08
CA PHE A 49 5.10 23.81 -27.33
C PHE A 49 4.33 24.81 -28.18
N PHE A 50 3.00 24.71 -28.16
CA PHE A 50 2.12 25.74 -28.68
C PHE A 50 2.38 27.05 -27.94
N LYS A 51 2.41 28.17 -28.67
CA LYS A 51 2.49 29.49 -28.01
C LYS A 51 1.21 29.79 -27.26
N ASP A 52 0.09 29.28 -27.78
CA ASP A 52 -1.22 29.31 -27.14
C ASP A 52 -1.95 28.00 -27.41
N VAL A 53 -2.00 27.12 -26.41
CA VAL A 53 -2.64 25.80 -26.51
C VAL A 53 -4.11 25.91 -26.89
N PHE A 54 -4.81 26.98 -26.48
CA PHE A 54 -6.24 27.11 -26.72
C PHE A 54 -6.57 27.56 -28.14
N ASN A 55 -5.67 28.31 -28.78
CA ASN A 55 -5.84 28.78 -30.15
C ASN A 55 -5.15 27.87 -31.19
N GLU A 56 -4.05 27.19 -30.81
CA GLU A 56 -3.20 26.43 -31.75
C GLU A 56 -3.31 24.92 -31.58
N GLY A 57 -3.72 24.42 -30.40
CA GLY A 57 -3.67 22.98 -30.07
C GLY A 57 -5.02 22.30 -29.86
N LEU A 58 -6.09 23.05 -29.57
CA LEU A 58 -7.42 22.50 -29.32
C LEU A 58 -8.30 22.67 -30.56
N VAL A 59 -8.80 21.55 -31.09
CA VAL A 59 -9.74 21.51 -32.21
C VAL A 59 -11.12 21.09 -31.69
N GLY A 60 -12.14 21.90 -31.96
CA GLY A 60 -13.54 21.64 -31.60
C GLY A 60 -14.14 22.68 -30.65
N ASP A 61 -15.47 22.75 -30.61
CA ASP A 61 -16.20 23.69 -29.76
C ASP A 61 -16.01 23.34 -28.28
N ARG A 62 -15.68 24.36 -27.48
CA ARG A 62 -15.54 24.25 -26.03
C ARG A 62 -16.89 23.83 -25.42
N PRO A 63 -16.98 22.69 -24.69
CA PRO A 63 -18.21 22.28 -24.05
C PRO A 63 -18.72 23.37 -23.10
N PRO A 64 -20.01 23.74 -23.14
CA PRO A 64 -20.56 24.86 -22.38
C PRO A 64 -20.56 24.63 -20.86
N ASN A 65 -20.31 23.40 -20.38
CA ASN A 65 -20.26 23.09 -18.95
C ASN A 65 -19.18 22.05 -18.63
N LEU A 66 -18.04 22.50 -18.09
CA LEU A 66 -16.91 21.65 -17.68
C LEU A 66 -17.17 20.92 -16.33
N SER A 67 -18.29 21.20 -15.67
CA SER A 67 -18.65 20.64 -14.36
C SER A 67 -19.84 19.67 -14.43
N ALA A 68 -20.40 19.43 -15.62
CA ALA A 68 -21.48 18.47 -15.81
C ALA A 68 -20.91 17.05 -16.05
N PRO A 69 -21.36 16.02 -15.32
CA PRO A 69 -20.98 14.65 -15.61
C PRO A 69 -21.42 14.27 -17.03
N ALA A 70 -20.51 13.67 -17.80
CA ALA A 70 -20.78 13.22 -19.16
C ALA A 70 -21.95 12.23 -19.16
N ARG A 71 -23.04 12.59 -19.86
CA ARG A 71 -24.21 11.75 -20.04
C ARG A 71 -23.90 10.72 -21.12
N ALA A 72 -23.80 9.44 -20.73
CA ALA A 72 -23.68 8.35 -21.69
C ALA A 72 -24.95 8.25 -22.56
N PRO A 73 -24.85 7.88 -23.85
CA PRO A 73 -26.03 7.65 -24.68
C PRO A 73 -26.80 6.44 -24.18
N GLY A 74 -28.11 6.61 -24.04
CA GLY A 74 -29.03 5.58 -23.54
C GLY A 74 -29.21 4.43 -24.54
N GLY A 75 -28.91 3.21 -24.07
CA GLY A 75 -29.40 1.96 -24.64
C GLY A 75 -30.72 1.57 -23.96
N GLY A 76 -31.73 1.27 -24.78
CA GLY A 76 -33.12 1.09 -24.36
C GLY A 76 -33.44 -0.22 -23.64
N GLY A 77 -34.58 -0.13 -22.95
CA GLY A 77 -35.54 -1.14 -22.47
C GLY A 77 -35.21 -2.64 -22.50
N GLY A 78 -35.47 -3.30 -21.36
CA GLY A 78 -35.52 -4.75 -21.26
C GLY A 78 -36.04 -5.24 -19.91
N ASN A 79 -37.36 -5.21 -19.76
CA ASN A 79 -38.25 -6.11 -19.01
C ASN A 79 -37.94 -6.50 -17.54
N SER A 80 -38.85 -6.07 -16.66
CA SER A 80 -39.07 -6.59 -15.32
C SER A 80 -39.65 -8.01 -15.38
N GLY A 81 -38.98 -8.97 -14.76
CA GLY A 81 -39.50 -10.31 -14.50
C GLY A 81 -39.08 -10.75 -13.11
N GLY A 82 -40.05 -10.79 -12.19
CA GLY A 82 -39.88 -11.37 -10.86
C GLY A 82 -39.81 -12.89 -10.95
N GLY A 83 -38.82 -13.45 -10.27
CA GLY A 83 -38.69 -14.88 -9.98
C GLY A 83 -37.88 -15.02 -8.69
N SER A 84 -38.49 -15.64 -7.69
CA SER A 84 -37.86 -16.06 -6.44
C SER A 84 -37.07 -17.36 -6.62
N ASP A 85 -36.12 -17.56 -5.70
CA ASP A 85 -35.49 -18.84 -5.28
C ASP A 85 -34.26 -19.36 -6.06
N GLU A 86 -33.05 -18.93 -5.65
CA GLU A 86 -32.08 -19.63 -4.75
C GLU A 86 -30.69 -18.96 -4.81
N PRO A 87 -29.85 -19.02 -3.75
CA PRO A 87 -28.58 -18.29 -3.69
C PRO A 87 -27.48 -19.01 -4.50
N GLY A 88 -27.44 -18.73 -5.81
CA GLY A 88 -26.25 -18.99 -6.63
C GLY A 88 -25.09 -18.11 -6.17
N GLY A 89 -23.91 -18.71 -5.98
CA GLY A 89 -22.70 -18.11 -5.41
C GLY A 89 -22.32 -16.76 -6.02
N GLY A 90 -22.80 -15.68 -5.40
CA GLY A 90 -22.35 -14.33 -5.69
C GLY A 90 -20.94 -14.12 -5.15
N LEU A 91 -20.08 -13.50 -5.96
CA LEU A 91 -18.79 -13.01 -5.50
C LEU A 91 -18.99 -12.09 -4.30
N TYR A 92 -18.10 -12.17 -3.32
CA TYR A 92 -18.13 -11.32 -2.14
C TYR A 92 -18.10 -9.84 -2.54
N ALA A 93 -18.93 -9.02 -1.90
CA ALA A 93 -19.01 -7.59 -2.20
C ALA A 93 -17.85 -6.83 -1.54
N TRP A 94 -16.67 -6.90 -2.16
CA TRP A 94 -15.43 -6.26 -1.71
C TRP A 94 -15.56 -4.75 -1.44
N SER A 95 -16.48 -4.06 -2.13
CA SER A 95 -16.80 -2.65 -1.91
C SER A 95 -17.27 -2.33 -0.47
N LYS A 96 -17.75 -3.33 0.27
CA LYS A 96 -18.17 -3.18 1.68
C LYS A 96 -17.00 -3.00 2.64
N VAL A 97 -15.80 -3.51 2.29
CA VAL A 97 -14.64 -3.53 3.20
C VAL A 97 -13.51 -2.60 2.77
N ILE A 98 -13.33 -2.36 1.47
CA ILE A 98 -12.25 -1.54 0.92
C ILE A 98 -12.71 -0.73 -0.28
N SER A 99 -12.29 0.54 -0.36
CA SER A 99 -12.60 1.41 -1.50
C SER A 99 -11.67 1.18 -2.70
N PRO A 100 -12.09 1.54 -3.94
CA PRO A 100 -11.23 1.47 -5.12
C PRO A 100 -9.96 2.32 -4.95
N MET A 101 -10.10 3.48 -4.29
CA MET A 101 -8.99 4.41 -4.07
C MET A 101 -7.92 3.81 -3.17
N THR A 102 -8.32 3.13 -2.08
CA THR A 102 -7.38 2.43 -1.19
C THR A 102 -6.65 1.30 -1.94
N LEU A 103 -7.36 0.49 -2.75
CA LEU A 103 -6.75 -0.55 -3.57
C LEU A 103 -5.68 0.01 -4.51
N GLU A 104 -6.03 1.06 -5.27
CA GLU A 104 -5.10 1.69 -6.19
C GLU A 104 -3.90 2.32 -5.49
N ASN A 105 -4.13 2.97 -4.35
CA ASN A 105 -3.07 3.60 -3.56
C ASN A 105 -2.14 2.54 -2.95
N GLU A 106 -2.66 1.41 -2.50
CA GLU A 106 -1.83 0.32 -1.99
C GLU A 106 -0.96 -0.27 -3.10
N ILE A 107 -1.52 -0.53 -4.28
CA ILE A 107 -0.78 -1.04 -5.44
C ILE A 107 0.34 -0.05 -5.85
N LYS A 108 0.03 1.25 -5.94
CA LYS A 108 1.04 2.29 -6.20
C LYS A 108 2.09 2.33 -5.07
N GLY A 109 1.67 2.16 -3.82
CA GLY A 109 2.56 2.07 -2.67
C GLY A 109 3.49 0.87 -2.73
N VAL A 110 3.01 -0.30 -3.17
CA VAL A 110 3.84 -1.49 -3.37
C VAL A 110 4.88 -1.27 -4.47
N LYS A 111 4.51 -0.62 -5.58
CA LYS A 111 5.44 -0.23 -6.65
C LYS A 111 6.62 0.55 -6.09
N LEU A 112 6.37 1.56 -5.25
CA LEU A 112 7.44 2.36 -4.62
C LEU A 112 8.33 1.53 -3.68
N LYS A 113 7.75 0.58 -2.94
CA LYS A 113 8.51 -0.32 -2.06
C LYS A 113 9.42 -1.26 -2.86
N LEU A 114 8.90 -1.85 -3.94
CA LEU A 114 9.69 -2.70 -4.84
C LEU A 114 10.81 -1.93 -5.55
N ASP A 115 10.60 -0.67 -5.90
CA ASP A 115 11.66 0.20 -6.43
C ASP A 115 12.84 0.36 -5.44
N ALA A 116 12.52 0.49 -4.14
CA ALA A 116 13.52 0.63 -3.09
C ALA A 116 14.23 -0.69 -2.75
N ASP A 117 13.51 -1.82 -2.82
CA ASP A 117 14.01 -3.11 -2.37
C ASP A 117 14.77 -3.87 -3.48
N VAL A 118 14.31 -3.78 -4.73
CA VAL A 118 14.90 -4.49 -5.87
C VAL A 118 15.88 -3.58 -6.62
N THR A 119 17.07 -3.42 -6.03
CA THR A 119 18.13 -2.53 -6.56
C THR A 119 19.33 -3.28 -7.10
N THR A 120 19.97 -4.11 -6.27
CA THR A 120 21.13 -4.92 -6.65
C THR A 120 20.97 -6.37 -6.17
N PRO A 121 21.62 -7.34 -6.84
CA PRO A 121 21.60 -8.74 -6.40
C PRO A 121 22.10 -8.90 -4.96
N THR A 122 23.14 -8.15 -4.55
CA THR A 122 23.71 -8.22 -3.21
C THR A 122 22.71 -7.79 -2.14
N LYS A 123 22.03 -6.65 -2.32
CA LYS A 123 21.00 -6.17 -1.37
C LYS A 123 19.82 -7.14 -1.31
N PHE A 124 19.44 -7.69 -2.45
CA PHE A 124 18.38 -8.70 -2.52
C PHE A 124 18.75 -9.93 -1.68
N LYS A 125 19.96 -10.47 -1.88
CA LYS A 125 20.45 -11.66 -1.16
C LYS A 125 20.63 -11.44 0.33
N SER A 126 20.97 -10.23 0.77
CA SER A 126 21.17 -9.89 2.19
C SER A 126 19.88 -9.71 2.99
N GLY A 127 18.70 -9.90 2.39
CA GLY A 127 17.41 -9.82 3.07
C GLY A 127 16.30 -9.17 2.26
N GLY A 128 16.61 -8.50 1.16
CA GLY A 128 15.62 -7.89 0.27
C GLY A 128 14.61 -8.90 -0.28
N PHE A 129 14.99 -10.16 -0.48
CA PHE A 129 14.07 -11.22 -0.90
C PHE A 129 12.87 -11.41 0.04
N LYS A 130 13.05 -11.22 1.35
CA LYS A 130 11.93 -11.30 2.33
C LYS A 130 10.96 -10.13 2.17
N LEU A 131 11.49 -8.93 1.92
CA LEU A 131 10.67 -7.74 1.65
C LEU A 131 9.89 -7.90 0.35
N VAL A 132 10.56 -8.40 -0.70
CA VAL A 132 9.92 -8.73 -1.98
C VAL A 132 8.84 -9.78 -1.80
N ARG A 133 9.09 -10.86 -1.05
CA ARG A 133 8.04 -11.85 -0.72
C ARG A 133 6.81 -11.17 -0.15
N ARG A 134 6.98 -10.33 0.87
CA ARG A 134 5.88 -9.60 1.49
C ARG A 134 5.16 -8.67 0.52
N HIS A 135 5.89 -7.86 -0.22
CA HIS A 135 5.32 -6.88 -1.15
C HIS A 135 4.62 -7.54 -2.32
N CYS A 136 5.16 -8.63 -2.84
CA CYS A 136 4.52 -9.40 -3.90
C CYS A 136 3.27 -10.15 -3.40
N SER A 137 3.27 -10.69 -2.17
CA SER A 137 2.05 -11.28 -1.58
C SER A 137 0.93 -10.25 -1.42
N VAL A 138 1.26 -9.04 -0.94
CA VAL A 138 0.27 -7.95 -0.81
C VAL A 138 -0.24 -7.53 -2.19
N ALA A 139 0.63 -7.34 -3.18
CA ALA A 139 0.21 -7.02 -4.55
C ALA A 139 -0.72 -8.11 -5.13
N ALA A 140 -0.36 -9.39 -4.98
CA ALA A 140 -1.17 -10.50 -5.45
C ALA A 140 -2.57 -10.47 -4.81
N ALA A 141 -2.64 -10.29 -3.49
CA ALA A 141 -3.90 -10.17 -2.77
C ALA A 141 -4.74 -8.96 -3.25
N MET A 142 -4.12 -7.79 -3.46
CA MET A 142 -4.85 -6.62 -3.97
C MET A 142 -5.37 -6.84 -5.38
N PHE A 143 -4.60 -7.46 -6.27
CA PHE A 143 -5.08 -7.78 -7.62
C PHE A 143 -6.16 -8.88 -7.62
N ALA A 144 -6.12 -9.82 -6.67
CA ALA A 144 -7.21 -10.76 -6.45
C ALA A 144 -8.52 -10.04 -6.08
N ILE A 145 -8.47 -9.10 -5.12
CA ILE A 145 -9.62 -8.26 -4.77
C ILE A 145 -10.09 -7.48 -6.01
N VAL A 146 -9.17 -6.83 -6.73
CA VAL A 146 -9.51 -6.04 -7.93
C VAL A 146 -10.23 -6.90 -8.97
N ALA A 147 -9.77 -8.13 -9.22
CA ALA A 147 -10.38 -9.04 -10.19
C ALA A 147 -11.84 -9.40 -9.87
N GLU A 148 -12.18 -9.47 -8.57
CA GLU A 148 -13.50 -9.82 -8.05
C GLU A 148 -14.33 -8.61 -7.59
N TYR A 149 -13.81 -7.40 -7.73
CA TYR A 149 -14.42 -6.21 -7.15
C TYR A 149 -15.77 -5.88 -7.79
N ASP A 150 -16.80 -5.69 -6.97
CA ASP A 150 -18.20 -5.45 -7.37
C ASP A 150 -18.49 -4.02 -7.88
N GLY A 151 -17.44 -3.22 -8.07
CA GLY A 151 -17.49 -1.87 -8.63
C GLY A 151 -16.47 -1.67 -9.76
N LYS A 152 -16.14 -0.42 -10.08
CA LYS A 152 -15.08 -0.10 -11.05
C LYS A 152 -13.78 0.19 -10.30
N VAL A 153 -12.72 -0.51 -10.68
CA VAL A 153 -11.35 -0.26 -10.21
C VAL A 153 -10.42 -0.30 -11.41
N ARG A 154 -9.35 0.48 -11.36
CA ARG A 154 -8.32 0.41 -12.41
C ARG A 154 -7.69 -0.99 -12.44
N TRP A 155 -7.30 -1.43 -13.64
CA TRP A 155 -6.61 -2.71 -13.92
C TRP A 155 -7.44 -3.98 -13.77
N GLN A 156 -8.76 -3.90 -13.57
CA GLN A 156 -9.67 -5.05 -13.40
C GLN A 156 -9.51 -6.15 -14.44
N ASP A 157 -9.38 -5.81 -15.72
CA ASP A 157 -9.29 -6.80 -16.80
C ASP A 157 -7.97 -7.58 -16.75
N THR A 158 -6.87 -6.90 -16.39
CA THR A 158 -5.54 -7.52 -16.28
C THR A 158 -5.24 -8.11 -14.91
N ALA A 159 -6.07 -7.83 -13.91
CA ALA A 159 -5.82 -8.17 -12.52
C ALA A 159 -5.62 -9.68 -12.26
N PRO A 160 -6.39 -10.61 -12.87
CA PRO A 160 -6.15 -12.04 -12.71
C PRO A 160 -4.74 -12.46 -13.14
N ALA A 161 -4.26 -11.97 -14.28
CA ALA A 161 -2.92 -12.29 -14.77
C ALA A 161 -1.81 -11.71 -13.90
N ILE A 162 -2.00 -10.48 -13.41
CA ILE A 162 -1.02 -9.83 -12.53
C ILE A 162 -0.98 -10.54 -11.18
N ARG A 163 -2.13 -10.91 -10.62
CA ARG A 163 -2.25 -11.73 -9.40
C ARG A 163 -1.35 -12.97 -9.49
N GLU A 164 -1.46 -13.75 -10.57
CA GLU A 164 -0.68 -14.99 -10.73
C GLU A 164 0.84 -14.76 -10.76
N VAL A 165 1.32 -13.78 -11.53
CA VAL A 165 2.77 -13.55 -11.63
C VAL A 165 3.34 -13.01 -10.32
N PHE A 166 2.57 -12.23 -9.57
CA PHE A 166 2.96 -11.74 -8.25
C PHE A 166 2.90 -12.83 -7.18
N ALA A 167 1.86 -13.66 -7.17
CA ALA A 167 1.74 -14.80 -6.27
C ALA A 167 2.92 -15.78 -6.46
N ARG A 168 3.24 -16.12 -7.71
CA ARG A 168 4.41 -16.96 -8.04
C ARG A 168 5.72 -16.32 -7.58
N THR A 169 5.92 -15.03 -7.86
CA THR A 169 7.15 -14.33 -7.45
C THR A 169 7.27 -14.29 -5.92
N ALA A 170 6.16 -14.12 -5.20
CA ALA A 170 6.14 -14.16 -3.74
C ALA A 170 6.58 -15.52 -3.20
N ARG A 171 6.02 -16.62 -3.73
CA ARG A 171 6.40 -18.00 -3.35
C ARG A 171 7.88 -18.29 -3.63
N ASN A 172 8.36 -17.89 -4.81
CA ASN A 172 9.76 -18.05 -5.20
C ASN A 172 10.72 -17.22 -4.33
N SER A 173 10.26 -16.10 -3.80
CA SER A 173 11.00 -15.22 -2.87
C SER A 173 11.09 -15.78 -1.44
N SER A 174 10.96 -17.10 -1.27
CA SER A 174 11.40 -17.84 -0.08
C SER A 174 12.91 -18.08 -0.05
N THR A 175 13.60 -17.94 -1.19
CA THR A 175 15.04 -18.13 -1.33
C THR A 175 15.74 -16.93 -1.97
N ALA A 176 17.05 -16.82 -1.74
CA ALA A 176 17.88 -15.68 -2.14
C ALA A 176 18.76 -16.01 -3.37
N THR A 177 18.16 -16.36 -4.51
CA THR A 177 18.90 -16.70 -5.74
C THR A 177 18.86 -15.58 -6.79
N ASP A 178 19.80 -15.61 -7.74
CA ASP A 178 19.82 -14.63 -8.85
C ASP A 178 18.62 -14.78 -9.78
N GLN A 179 18.09 -15.99 -9.93
CA GLN A 179 16.87 -16.24 -10.68
C GLN A 179 15.68 -15.51 -10.06
N VAL A 180 15.49 -15.62 -8.75
CA VAL A 180 14.40 -14.94 -8.03
C VAL A 180 14.60 -13.42 -8.05
N TYR A 181 15.83 -12.94 -7.93
CA TYR A 181 16.13 -11.51 -8.09
C TYR A 181 15.69 -10.99 -9.47
N ASN A 182 16.00 -11.73 -10.54
CA ASN A 182 15.60 -11.35 -11.89
C ASN A 182 14.07 -11.37 -12.06
N GLU A 183 13.38 -12.34 -11.47
CA GLU A 183 11.92 -12.38 -11.45
C GLU A 183 11.33 -11.16 -10.71
N ALA A 184 11.87 -10.82 -9.54
CA ALA A 184 11.47 -9.63 -8.78
C ALA A 184 11.71 -8.33 -9.57
N LYS A 185 12.80 -8.25 -10.32
CA LYS A 185 13.10 -7.10 -11.19
C LYS A 185 12.06 -6.94 -12.30
N LEU A 186 11.60 -8.04 -12.88
CA LEU A 186 10.52 -8.03 -13.85
C LEU A 186 9.21 -7.56 -13.21
N ARG A 187 8.86 -8.06 -12.02
CA ARG A 187 7.64 -7.61 -11.31
C ARG A 187 7.67 -6.13 -10.95
N ARG A 188 8.83 -5.61 -10.55
CA ARG A 188 9.03 -4.16 -10.34
C ARG A 188 8.73 -3.39 -11.63
N GLN A 189 9.23 -3.86 -12.78
CA GLN A 189 8.99 -3.23 -14.08
C GLN A 189 7.50 -3.31 -14.47
N ASP A 190 6.87 -4.48 -14.32
CA ASP A 190 5.45 -4.68 -14.65
C ASP A 190 4.55 -3.70 -13.88
N LEU A 191 4.80 -3.48 -12.58
CA LEU A 191 4.07 -2.49 -11.81
C LEU A 191 4.36 -1.04 -12.24
N SER A 192 5.60 -0.74 -12.62
CA SER A 192 5.94 0.57 -13.15
C SER A 192 5.17 0.88 -14.43
N ASP A 193 5.12 -0.09 -15.35
CA ASP A 193 4.44 0.03 -16.63
C ASP A 193 2.92 0.12 -16.45
N LEU A 194 2.35 -0.75 -15.61
CA LEU A 194 0.92 -0.76 -15.29
C LEU A 194 0.44 0.54 -14.64
N VAL A 195 1.20 1.07 -13.68
CA VAL A 195 0.92 2.36 -13.03
C VAL A 195 1.09 3.51 -14.03
N GLY A 196 2.06 3.40 -14.95
CA GLY A 196 2.27 4.30 -16.08
C GLY A 196 1.19 4.27 -17.16
N GLY A 197 0.30 3.28 -17.14
CA GLY A 197 -0.81 3.13 -18.08
C GLY A 197 -0.53 2.23 -19.28
N SER A 198 0.63 1.57 -19.32
CA SER A 198 0.92 0.54 -20.30
C SER A 198 0.04 -0.69 -20.08
N ALA A 199 -0.32 -1.36 -21.17
CA ALA A 199 -1.04 -2.63 -21.10
C ALA A 199 -0.11 -3.73 -20.55
N PHE A 200 -0.65 -4.56 -19.66
CA PHE A 200 0.02 -5.79 -19.23
C PHE A 200 -0.43 -6.94 -20.14
N SER A 201 0.53 -7.58 -20.83
CA SER A 201 0.22 -8.75 -21.65
C SER A 201 0.43 -10.02 -20.85
N ALA A 202 -0.66 -10.72 -20.56
CA ALA A 202 -0.61 -12.04 -19.97
C ALA A 202 -0.30 -13.09 -21.06
N PRO A 203 0.44 -14.17 -20.73
CA PRO A 203 0.56 -15.33 -21.62
C PRO A 203 -0.77 -16.10 -21.77
N THR A 204 -1.64 -16.00 -20.77
CA THR A 204 -2.91 -16.71 -20.63
C THR A 204 -3.86 -15.85 -19.79
N GLU A 205 -5.17 -15.92 -20.04
CA GLU A 205 -6.22 -15.30 -19.22
C GLU A 205 -6.58 -16.25 -18.06
N PRO A 206 -6.15 -15.98 -16.81
CA PRO A 206 -6.50 -16.82 -15.67
C PRO A 206 -7.94 -16.60 -15.22
N ASP A 207 -8.45 -17.48 -14.35
CA ASP A 207 -9.77 -17.32 -13.74
C ASP A 207 -9.84 -16.00 -12.94
N ARG A 208 -10.95 -15.27 -13.08
CA ARG A 208 -11.23 -14.07 -12.30
C ARG A 208 -11.39 -14.41 -10.83
N LYS A 209 -12.01 -15.55 -10.51
CA LYS A 209 -12.12 -16.02 -9.14
C LYS A 209 -10.74 -16.45 -8.63
N ALA A 210 -10.39 -15.97 -7.44
CA ALA A 210 -9.14 -16.27 -6.79
C ALA A 210 -9.19 -17.61 -6.05
N SER A 211 -8.18 -18.43 -6.26
CA SER A 211 -7.83 -19.55 -5.37
C SER A 211 -6.99 -19.01 -4.21
N TRP A 212 -7.61 -18.49 -3.14
CA TRP A 212 -6.91 -17.67 -2.14
C TRP A 212 -5.67 -18.32 -1.52
N GLY A 213 -5.70 -19.64 -1.26
CA GLY A 213 -4.54 -20.40 -0.79
C GLY A 213 -3.34 -20.44 -1.76
N GLU A 214 -3.56 -20.18 -3.06
CA GLU A 214 -2.50 -20.09 -4.07
C GLU A 214 -2.02 -18.65 -4.32
N VAL A 215 -2.84 -17.66 -3.93
CA VAL A 215 -2.60 -16.23 -4.15
C VAL A 215 -1.61 -15.67 -3.13
N CYS A 216 -1.79 -16.00 -1.85
CA CYS A 216 -0.99 -15.42 -0.79
C CYS A 216 -0.96 -16.28 0.48
N ASP A 217 0.17 -16.23 1.20
CA ASP A 217 0.32 -16.87 2.50
C ASP A 217 -0.12 -15.92 3.64
N ARG A 218 -0.57 -16.50 4.76
CA ARG A 218 -0.94 -15.78 5.99
C ARG A 218 0.19 -14.89 6.54
N SER A 219 1.41 -15.40 6.62
CA SER A 219 2.54 -14.70 7.28
C SER A 219 2.86 -13.31 6.66
N PRO A 220 3.06 -13.18 5.33
CA PRO A 220 3.18 -11.88 4.66
C PRO A 220 2.03 -10.89 4.95
N LEU A 221 0.79 -11.38 4.97
CA LEU A 221 -0.39 -10.56 5.23
C LEU A 221 -0.41 -10.06 6.69
N MET A 222 -0.07 -10.93 7.64
CA MET A 222 0.05 -10.54 9.06
C MET A 222 1.14 -9.48 9.27
N GLN A 223 2.28 -9.57 8.59
CA GLN A 223 3.31 -8.51 8.65
C GLN A 223 2.81 -7.17 8.09
N ARG A 224 1.93 -7.20 7.07
CA ARG A 224 1.29 -6.00 6.52
C ARG A 224 0.28 -5.40 7.50
N ILE A 225 -0.49 -6.24 8.20
CA ILE A 225 -1.41 -5.81 9.28
C ILE A 225 -0.62 -5.21 10.44
N GLU A 226 0.47 -5.85 10.89
CA GLU A 226 1.32 -5.34 11.98
C GLU A 226 1.85 -3.94 11.66
N THR A 227 2.31 -3.73 10.42
CA THR A 227 2.74 -2.41 9.95
C THR A 227 1.60 -1.37 10.00
N ALA A 228 0.39 -1.76 9.60
CA ALA A 228 -0.79 -0.89 9.66
C ALA A 228 -1.17 -0.55 11.10
N GLN A 229 -1.37 -1.56 11.93
CA GLN A 229 -1.87 -1.43 13.28
C GLN A 229 -0.86 -0.69 14.17
N GLN A 230 0.36 -1.23 14.30
CA GLN A 230 1.35 -0.72 15.25
C GLN A 230 2.12 0.46 14.68
N GLY A 231 2.46 0.40 13.39
CA GLY A 231 3.27 1.43 12.73
C GLY A 231 2.49 2.68 12.35
N VAL A 232 1.15 2.60 12.22
CA VAL A 232 0.33 3.70 11.72
C VAL A 232 -0.88 3.98 12.59
N LEU A 233 -1.83 3.06 12.74
CA LEU A 233 -3.10 3.33 13.41
C LEU A 233 -2.88 3.70 14.88
N GLN A 234 -2.12 2.91 15.64
CA GLN A 234 -1.84 3.20 17.05
C GLN A 234 -1.23 4.62 17.27
N PRO A 235 -0.14 5.03 16.59
CA PRO A 235 0.37 6.40 16.70
C PRO A 235 -0.64 7.47 16.26
N LEU A 236 -1.33 7.26 15.14
CA LEU A 236 -2.20 8.27 14.55
C LEU A 236 -3.56 8.38 15.24
N THR A 237 -3.94 7.40 16.07
CA THR A 237 -5.11 7.46 16.96
C THR A 237 -4.71 7.55 18.42
N SER A 238 -3.51 8.02 18.73
CA SER A 238 -3.04 8.18 20.12
C SER A 238 -3.67 9.38 20.84
N ASN A 239 -4.19 10.34 20.08
CA ASN A 239 -4.94 11.49 20.58
C ASN A 239 -5.77 12.11 19.43
N ALA A 240 -6.69 13.01 19.80
CA ALA A 240 -7.62 13.65 18.86
C ALA A 240 -6.94 14.52 17.79
N GLU A 241 -5.79 15.14 18.11
CA GLU A 241 -5.06 15.98 17.17
C GLU A 241 -4.45 15.14 16.03
N GLN A 242 -3.74 14.06 16.40
CA GLN A 242 -3.17 13.14 15.42
C GLN A 242 -4.27 12.50 14.56
N PHE A 243 -5.38 12.11 15.17
CA PHE A 243 -6.52 11.54 14.45
C PHE A 243 -7.06 12.54 13.41
N LYS A 244 -7.32 13.78 13.84
CA LYS A 244 -7.88 14.82 12.96
C LYS A 244 -6.95 15.18 11.81
N ALA A 245 -5.64 15.20 12.04
CA ALA A 245 -4.65 15.56 11.03
C ALA A 245 -4.37 14.46 9.99
N ASN A 246 -4.72 13.20 10.28
CA ASN A 246 -4.28 12.05 9.47
C ASN A 246 -5.42 11.15 8.97
N LYS A 247 -6.65 11.67 8.90
CA LYS A 247 -7.87 10.94 8.52
C LYS A 247 -7.70 10.07 7.27
N GLU A 248 -7.13 10.59 6.18
CA GLU A 248 -6.96 9.83 4.94
C GLU A 248 -6.07 8.59 5.13
N LYS A 249 -4.94 8.75 5.83
CA LYS A 249 -4.00 7.67 6.11
C LYS A 249 -4.61 6.64 7.07
N ILE A 250 -5.38 7.10 8.06
CA ILE A 250 -6.12 6.24 8.98
C ILE A 250 -7.16 5.42 8.22
N THR A 251 -7.95 6.04 7.34
CA THR A 251 -8.92 5.34 6.50
C THR A 251 -8.23 4.29 5.62
N HIS A 252 -7.13 4.65 4.94
CA HIS A 252 -6.38 3.72 4.09
C HIS A 252 -5.96 2.47 4.87
N GLU A 253 -5.30 2.64 6.01
CA GLU A 253 -4.80 1.50 6.78
C GLU A 253 -5.92 0.67 7.43
N ALA A 254 -7.00 1.32 7.87
CA ALA A 254 -8.16 0.61 8.40
C ALA A 254 -8.87 -0.24 7.32
N GLU A 255 -9.09 0.31 6.12
CA GLU A 255 -9.65 -0.47 5.01
C GLU A 255 -8.73 -1.62 4.59
N MET A 256 -7.41 -1.41 4.62
CA MET A 256 -6.44 -2.49 4.36
C MET A 256 -6.52 -3.61 5.40
N ILE A 257 -6.63 -3.29 6.70
CA ILE A 257 -6.84 -4.32 7.74
C ILE A 257 -8.16 -5.05 7.52
N ALA A 258 -9.24 -4.34 7.22
CA ALA A 258 -10.55 -4.95 6.98
C ALA A 258 -10.52 -5.92 5.78
N ALA A 259 -9.88 -5.52 4.67
CA ALA A 259 -9.73 -6.37 3.49
C ALA A 259 -8.89 -7.61 3.79
N VAL A 260 -7.75 -7.46 4.48
CA VAL A 260 -6.88 -8.60 4.80
C VAL A 260 -7.56 -9.54 5.79
N ALA A 261 -8.30 -9.03 6.77
CA ALA A 261 -9.11 -9.86 7.67
C ALA A 261 -10.12 -10.72 6.91
N GLU A 262 -10.76 -10.15 5.88
CA GLU A 262 -11.68 -10.90 5.01
C GLU A 262 -10.96 -11.93 4.12
N ILE A 263 -9.75 -11.61 3.65
CA ILE A 263 -8.92 -12.56 2.90
C ILE A 263 -8.60 -13.79 3.74
N LEU A 264 -8.21 -13.61 5.00
CA LEU A 264 -7.74 -14.70 5.88
C LEU A 264 -8.79 -15.78 6.16
N LYS A 265 -10.08 -15.44 6.01
CA LYS A 265 -11.21 -16.38 6.16
C LYS A 265 -11.73 -16.93 4.83
N GLN A 266 -11.11 -16.61 3.71
CA GLN A 266 -11.49 -17.19 2.42
C GLN A 266 -11.12 -18.66 2.35
N ASP A 267 -11.89 -19.42 1.58
CA ASP A 267 -11.62 -20.83 1.32
C ASP A 267 -10.22 -21.06 0.75
N GLY A 268 -9.55 -22.10 1.25
CA GLY A 268 -8.15 -22.41 0.94
C GLY A 268 -7.10 -21.67 1.78
N MET A 269 -7.49 -20.69 2.61
CA MET A 269 -6.56 -20.06 3.56
C MET A 269 -6.35 -20.92 4.80
N GLU A 270 -5.18 -20.76 5.42
CA GLU A 270 -4.79 -21.48 6.63
C GLU A 270 -5.78 -21.20 7.78
N ASP A 271 -6.28 -22.26 8.41
CA ASP A 271 -7.27 -22.25 9.50
C ASP A 271 -8.64 -21.62 9.14
N SER A 272 -8.92 -21.34 7.85
CA SER A 272 -10.18 -20.72 7.40
C SER A 272 -11.45 -21.55 7.65
N SER A 273 -11.31 -22.85 7.89
CA SER A 273 -12.42 -23.74 8.26
C SER A 273 -12.71 -23.78 9.76
N ASP A 274 -11.84 -23.21 10.59
CA ASP A 274 -12.01 -23.15 12.04
C ASP A 274 -12.85 -21.90 12.41
N SER A 275 -13.99 -22.12 13.06
CA SER A 275 -14.90 -21.03 13.44
C SER A 275 -14.23 -20.02 14.35
N ASP A 276 -13.44 -20.48 15.33
CA ASP A 276 -12.80 -19.60 16.31
C ASP A 276 -11.77 -18.69 15.63
N TYR A 277 -11.03 -19.23 14.65
CA TYR A 277 -10.12 -18.45 13.81
C TYR A 277 -10.87 -17.40 12.99
N THR A 278 -11.98 -17.79 12.35
CA THR A 278 -12.78 -16.86 11.54
C THR A 278 -13.47 -15.78 12.38
N ASP A 279 -13.83 -16.09 13.63
CA ASP A 279 -14.39 -15.13 14.58
C ASP A 279 -13.37 -14.06 14.97
N PHE A 280 -12.11 -14.43 15.17
CA PHE A 280 -11.04 -13.44 15.38
C PHE A 280 -10.84 -12.55 14.14
N CYS A 281 -10.88 -13.14 12.94
CA CYS A 281 -10.80 -12.38 11.69
C CYS A 281 -11.97 -11.39 11.57
N ASP A 282 -13.19 -11.82 11.88
CA ASP A 282 -14.38 -10.97 11.86
C ASP A 282 -14.30 -9.86 12.91
N GLN A 283 -13.81 -10.14 14.12
CA GLN A 283 -13.57 -9.12 15.15
C GLN A 283 -12.56 -8.07 14.68
N MET A 284 -11.44 -8.49 14.07
CA MET A 284 -10.43 -7.59 13.51
C MET A 284 -11.02 -6.73 12.38
N ARG A 285 -11.77 -7.34 11.45
CA ARG A 285 -12.47 -6.63 10.37
C ARG A 285 -13.42 -5.58 10.93
N ASN A 286 -14.23 -5.95 11.92
CA ASN A 286 -15.23 -5.06 12.50
C ASN A 286 -14.57 -3.88 13.25
N GLY A 287 -13.50 -4.12 14.01
CA GLY A 287 -12.72 -3.06 14.63
C GLY A 287 -12.12 -2.09 13.60
N ALA A 288 -11.63 -2.61 12.48
CA ALA A 288 -11.12 -1.78 11.39
C ALA A 288 -12.23 -0.96 10.69
N ARG A 289 -13.41 -1.56 10.46
CA ARG A 289 -14.58 -0.82 9.93
C ARG A 289 -15.08 0.26 10.88
N MET A 290 -15.03 0.01 12.19
CA MET A 290 -15.33 1.02 13.21
C MET A 290 -14.41 2.24 13.07
N ILE A 291 -13.12 2.06 12.78
CA ILE A 291 -12.18 3.18 12.54
C ILE A 291 -12.56 3.95 11.27
N VAL A 292 -12.95 3.25 10.19
CA VAL A 292 -13.41 3.91 8.95
C VAL A 292 -14.65 4.78 9.21
N ASP A 293 -15.61 4.26 9.97
CA ASP A 293 -16.82 5.02 10.31
C ASP A 293 -16.51 6.16 11.30
N ALA A 294 -15.57 5.95 12.22
CA ALA A 294 -15.07 6.98 13.11
C ALA A 294 -14.48 8.18 12.34
N VAL A 295 -13.72 7.93 11.27
CA VAL A 295 -13.20 9.00 10.41
C VAL A 295 -14.32 9.77 9.72
N LYS A 296 -15.38 9.10 9.26
CA LYS A 296 -16.54 9.77 8.63
C LYS A 296 -17.33 10.62 9.63
N ASN A 297 -17.40 10.16 10.88
CA ASN A 297 -18.16 10.81 11.95
C ASN A 297 -17.31 11.74 12.82
N ASP A 298 -16.05 11.98 12.45
CA ASP A 298 -15.10 12.79 13.22
C ASP A 298 -14.92 12.35 14.69
N SER A 299 -15.07 11.06 14.96
CA SER A 299 -15.07 10.49 16.31
C SER A 299 -13.73 9.86 16.69
N TYR A 300 -12.89 10.62 17.39
CA TYR A 300 -11.63 10.09 17.92
C TYR A 300 -11.83 8.89 18.85
N ASP A 301 -12.81 8.97 19.77
CA ASP A 301 -13.05 7.92 20.76
C ASP A 301 -13.41 6.59 20.09
N GLN A 302 -14.25 6.64 19.03
CA GLN A 302 -14.62 5.47 18.26
C GLN A 302 -13.42 4.89 17.49
N ALA A 303 -12.53 5.74 16.95
CA ALA A 303 -11.31 5.28 16.30
C ALA A 303 -10.36 4.59 17.30
N SER A 304 -10.18 5.17 18.49
CA SER A 304 -9.36 4.59 19.55
C SER A 304 -9.94 3.25 20.02
N GLN A 305 -11.27 3.14 20.16
CA GLN A 305 -11.93 1.88 20.48
C GLN A 305 -11.69 0.82 19.41
N GLY A 306 -11.86 1.16 18.13
CA GLY A 306 -11.61 0.23 17.03
C GLY A 306 -10.17 -0.30 17.00
N VAL A 307 -9.17 0.53 17.31
CA VAL A 307 -7.78 0.07 17.48
C VAL A 307 -7.62 -0.89 18.66
N GLY A 308 -8.33 -0.65 19.76
CA GLY A 308 -8.41 -1.57 20.90
C GLY A 308 -8.99 -2.93 20.52
N ASP A 309 -10.08 -2.93 19.75
CA ASP A 309 -10.76 -4.15 19.30
C ASP A 309 -9.87 -4.99 18.35
N ILE A 310 -9.16 -4.33 17.42
CA ILE A 310 -8.14 -5.00 16.59
C ILE A 310 -7.07 -5.63 17.47
N SER A 311 -6.54 -4.87 18.44
CA SER A 311 -5.47 -5.35 19.32
C SER A 311 -5.91 -6.56 20.16
N LYS A 312 -7.17 -6.56 20.63
CA LYS A 312 -7.76 -7.69 21.34
C LYS A 312 -7.88 -8.94 20.45
N SER A 313 -8.34 -8.79 19.21
CA SER A 313 -8.38 -9.89 18.24
C SER A 313 -6.98 -10.43 17.96
N CYS A 314 -5.99 -9.56 17.73
CA CYS A 314 -4.60 -9.97 17.51
C CYS A 314 -4.05 -10.81 18.68
N SER A 315 -4.27 -10.37 19.92
CA SER A 315 -3.80 -11.11 21.10
C SER A 315 -4.50 -12.46 21.26
N GLY A 316 -5.83 -12.50 21.12
CA GLY A 316 -6.61 -13.74 21.24
C GLY A 316 -6.24 -14.76 20.16
N CYS A 317 -6.15 -14.33 18.90
CA CYS A 317 -5.74 -15.21 17.80
C CYS A 317 -4.30 -15.72 18.00
N HIS A 318 -3.36 -14.86 18.41
CA HIS A 318 -1.98 -15.30 18.61
C HIS A 318 -1.80 -16.27 19.79
N GLU A 319 -2.63 -16.17 20.83
CA GLU A 319 -2.60 -17.13 21.94
C GLU A 319 -3.01 -18.54 21.48
N SER A 320 -3.98 -18.64 20.57
CA SER A 320 -4.53 -19.91 20.08
C SER A 320 -3.81 -20.49 18.84
N TYR A 321 -3.33 -19.64 17.92
CA TYR A 321 -2.92 -20.06 16.57
C TYR A 321 -1.46 -19.75 16.19
N ARG A 322 -0.69 -19.08 17.06
CA ARG A 322 0.74 -18.73 16.78
C ARG A 322 1.74 -19.71 17.42
N GLY A 323 1.26 -20.78 18.02
CA GLY A 323 2.07 -21.82 18.69
C GLY A 323 3.14 -22.42 17.80
#